data_AF-A0A3A8HEE0-F1
#
_entry.id   AF-A0A3A8HEE0-F1
#
_cell.length_a   1.000
_cell.length_b   1.000
_cell.length_c   1.000
_cell.angle_alpha   90.00
_cell.angle_beta   90.00
_cell.angle_gamma   90.00
#
_symmetry.space_group_name_H-M   'P 1'
#
loop_
_entity.id
_entity.type
_entity.pdbx_description
1 polymer ?
#
loop_
_entity_poly.entity_id
_entity_poly.type
_entity_poly.pdbx_seq_one_letter_code
_entity_poly.pdbx_strand_id
1 'polypeptide(L)'
;ARLFNAEVAAGKPASAWASLTDSTSVCFSKGLGAPVGSALAGRADVIREARRLRKRLGGGMRQAGLLAAAALYALEHHVERLAEDHANARRLAQGLSQVPGVTVDLSRVETNMVFADLARPAAEASALLLKQGVLANPTGPHSIRLVCHLDVSTADIDDALARIRNAFAN
;
A
#
# COMPACT_ATOMS: atom_id res chain seq x y z
N ALA A 1 2.14 0.23 7.06
CA ALA A 1 2.48 -1.03 6.39
C ALA A 1 3.77 -0.98 5.58
N ARG A 2 4.31 0.17 5.11
CA ARG A 2 5.51 0.14 4.25
C ARG A 2 6.71 -0.55 4.90
N LEU A 3 6.96 -0.33 6.20
CA LEU A 3 7.98 -1.05 6.95
C LEU A 3 7.78 -2.57 6.90
N PHE A 4 6.56 -3.04 7.18
CA PHE A 4 6.20 -4.47 7.15
C PHE A 4 6.22 -5.06 5.73
N ASN A 5 5.87 -4.28 4.70
CA ASN A 5 6.06 -4.68 3.30
C ASN A 5 7.54 -4.89 2.98
N ALA A 6 8.42 -4.00 3.45
CA ALA A 6 9.86 -4.14 3.27
C ALA A 6 10.42 -5.33 4.07
N GLU A 7 9.90 -5.58 5.27
CA GLU A 7 10.25 -6.75 6.07
C GLU A 7 9.97 -8.05 5.32
N VAL A 8 8.76 -8.20 4.78
CA VAL A 8 8.36 -9.39 4.03
C VAL A 8 9.15 -9.51 2.72
N ALA A 9 9.26 -8.43 1.94
CA ALA A 9 9.94 -8.48 0.64
C ALA A 9 11.45 -8.75 0.77
N ALA A 10 12.10 -8.22 1.80
CA ALA A 10 13.53 -8.39 2.00
C ALA A 10 13.90 -9.57 2.91
N GLY A 11 12.92 -10.23 3.55
CA GLY A 11 13.17 -11.27 4.54
C GLY A 11 13.96 -10.79 5.76
N LYS A 12 13.82 -9.51 6.13
CA LYS A 12 14.54 -8.87 7.25
C LYS A 12 13.54 -8.30 8.25
N PRO A 13 13.71 -8.55 9.55
CA PRO A 13 12.73 -8.09 10.54
C PRO A 13 12.62 -6.56 10.51
N ALA A 14 11.43 -6.02 10.80
CA ALA A 14 11.19 -4.58 10.86
C ALA A 14 12.21 -3.84 11.76
N SER A 15 12.68 -4.50 12.81
CA SER A 15 13.70 -3.98 13.73
C SER A 15 15.04 -3.67 13.07
N ALA A 16 15.45 -4.42 12.03
CA ALA A 16 16.71 -4.19 11.31
C ALA A 16 16.67 -2.89 10.49
N TRP A 17 15.50 -2.50 10.01
CA TRP A 17 15.30 -1.21 9.36
C TRP A 17 15.16 -0.08 10.37
N ALA A 18 14.41 -0.31 11.45
CA ALA A 18 14.21 0.66 12.51
C ALA A 18 15.53 1.07 13.19
N SER A 19 16.49 0.14 13.32
CA SER A 19 17.81 0.42 13.90
C SER A 19 18.67 1.38 13.08
N LEU A 20 18.29 1.67 11.83
CA LEU A 20 18.98 2.64 10.97
C LEU A 20 18.44 4.08 11.14
N THR A 21 17.54 4.29 12.10
CA THR A 21 16.84 5.57 12.31
C THR A 21 16.77 5.92 13.80
N ASP A 22 16.82 7.21 14.15
CA ASP A 22 16.62 7.67 15.53
C ASP A 22 15.16 7.48 16.01
N SER A 23 14.22 7.50 15.05
CA SER A 23 12.81 7.22 15.29
C SER A 23 12.16 6.65 14.04
N THR A 24 11.16 5.78 14.24
CA THR A 24 10.45 5.08 13.17
C THR A 24 8.95 5.27 13.32
N SER A 25 8.28 5.66 12.24
CA SER A 25 6.81 5.72 12.19
C SER A 25 6.25 4.55 11.41
N VAL A 26 5.21 3.91 11.94
CA VAL A 26 4.49 2.82 11.30
C VAL A 26 3.00 3.13 11.21
N CYS A 27 2.36 2.71 10.13
CA CYS A 27 0.89 2.77 10.00
C CYS A 27 0.30 1.36 10.08
N PHE A 28 -0.80 1.21 10.82
CA PHE A 28 -1.58 -0.02 10.89
C PHE A 28 -2.74 0.00 9.90
N SER A 29 -3.25 1.18 9.55
CA SER A 29 -4.39 1.36 8.62
C SER A 29 -4.03 1.42 7.15
N LYS A 30 -3.20 0.48 6.69
CA LYS A 30 -2.82 0.30 5.27
C LYS A 30 -2.90 -1.20 4.96
N GLY A 31 -1.87 -1.82 4.37
CA GLY A 31 -1.85 -3.27 4.11
C GLY A 31 -2.03 -4.17 5.34
N LEU A 32 -1.85 -3.65 6.57
CA LEU A 32 -2.14 -4.38 7.80
C LEU A 32 -3.65 -4.40 8.15
N GLY A 33 -4.49 -3.59 7.52
CA GLY A 33 -5.95 -3.71 7.65
C GLY A 33 -6.59 -3.17 8.94
N ALA A 34 -5.82 -2.58 9.86
CA ALA A 34 -6.45 -1.94 11.03
C ALA A 34 -7.31 -0.72 10.58
N PRO A 35 -8.45 -0.44 11.21
CA PRO A 35 -9.33 0.65 10.76
C PRO A 35 -8.69 2.03 10.90
N VAL A 36 -7.94 2.26 11.99
CA VAL A 36 -7.23 3.51 12.28
C VAL A 36 -5.95 3.17 13.01
N GLY A 37 -4.89 3.92 12.75
CA GLY A 37 -3.77 4.02 13.70
C GLY A 37 -2.40 4.05 13.05
N SER A 38 -1.50 4.68 13.78
CA SER A 38 -0.06 4.69 13.56
C SER A 38 0.65 4.69 14.91
N ALA A 39 1.92 4.30 14.92
CA ALA A 39 2.79 4.42 16.08
C ALA A 39 4.09 5.12 15.67
N LEU A 40 4.62 5.91 16.60
CA LEU A 40 5.98 6.42 16.56
C LEU A 40 6.79 5.66 17.60
N ALA A 41 7.88 5.04 17.18
CA ALA A 41 8.86 4.37 18.02
C ALA A 41 10.18 5.15 18.00
N GLY A 42 10.92 5.14 19.10
CA GLY A 42 12.19 5.86 19.24
C GLY A 42 12.61 5.92 20.70
N ARG A 43 13.66 6.69 20.99
CA ARG A 43 14.17 6.87 22.35
C ARG A 43 13.14 7.50 23.29
N ALA A 44 13.31 7.27 24.59
CA ALA A 44 12.35 7.71 25.61
C ALA A 44 12.16 9.24 25.68
N ASP A 45 13.21 10.02 25.42
CA ASP A 45 13.17 11.48 25.32
C ASP A 45 12.33 11.94 24.12
N VAL A 46 12.54 11.33 22.95
CA VAL A 46 11.76 11.58 21.72
C VAL A 46 10.28 11.28 21.94
N ILE A 47 9.95 10.12 22.51
CA ILE A 47 8.55 9.73 22.76
C ILE A 47 7.88 10.65 23.80
N ARG A 48 8.64 11.14 24.79
CA ARG A 48 8.12 12.08 25.80
C ARG A 48 7.69 13.39 25.16
N GLU A 49 8.50 13.94 24.27
CA GLU A 49 8.15 15.17 23.54
C GLU A 49 7.02 14.92 22.54
N ALA A 50 7.08 13.82 21.79
CA ALA A 50 6.01 13.43 20.85
C ALA A 50 4.65 13.30 21.55
N ARG A 51 4.59 12.80 22.79
CA ARG A 51 3.33 12.74 23.58
C ARG A 51 2.78 14.13 23.92
N ARG A 52 3.64 15.11 24.21
CA ARG A 52 3.22 16.50 24.44
C ARG A 52 2.66 17.12 23.17
N LEU A 53 3.38 16.97 22.05
CA LEU A 53 2.93 17.43 20.73
C LEU A 53 1.62 16.75 20.31
N ARG A 54 1.48 15.44 20.52
CA ARG A 54 0.24 14.71 20.28
C ARG A 54 -0.94 15.32 21.02
N LYS A 55 -0.75 15.79 22.26
CA LYS A 55 -1.83 16.47 23.00
C LYS A 55 -2.17 17.84 22.41
N ARG A 56 -1.14 18.63 22.04
CA ARG A 56 -1.30 19.96 21.42
C ARG A 56 -2.00 19.89 20.06
N LEU A 57 -1.66 18.88 19.26
CA LEU A 57 -2.22 18.64 17.92
C LEU A 57 -3.57 17.88 17.96
N GLY A 58 -4.13 17.61 19.14
CA GLY A 58 -5.45 16.96 19.28
C GLY A 58 -5.48 15.43 19.16
N GLY A 59 -4.34 14.75 18.95
CA GLY A 59 -4.26 13.28 18.85
C GLY A 59 -4.37 12.52 20.19
N GLY A 60 -4.61 13.22 21.30
CA GLY A 60 -4.77 12.63 22.63
C GLY A 60 -6.16 12.04 22.87
N MET A 61 -6.50 10.97 22.15
CA MET A 61 -7.78 10.27 22.24
C MET A 61 -8.00 9.62 23.62
N ARG A 62 -9.27 9.39 23.98
CA ARG A 62 -9.66 8.73 25.24
C ARG A 62 -9.68 7.20 25.09
N GLN A 63 -10.83 6.60 24.83
CA GLN A 63 -11.03 5.15 24.73
C GLN A 63 -10.43 4.55 23.43
N ALA A 64 -9.17 4.86 23.12
CA ALA A 64 -8.46 4.38 21.94
C ALA A 64 -8.02 2.90 22.03
N GLY A 65 -8.32 2.22 23.14
CA GLY A 65 -8.00 0.81 23.35
C GLY A 65 -8.60 -0.11 22.28
N LEU A 66 -9.81 0.20 21.79
CA LEU A 66 -10.45 -0.56 20.71
C LEU A 66 -9.64 -0.49 19.40
N LEU A 67 -9.17 0.71 19.03
CA LEU A 67 -8.35 0.92 17.84
C LEU A 67 -6.95 0.29 18.01
N ALA A 68 -6.38 0.38 19.22
CA ALA A 68 -5.11 -0.24 19.54
C ALA A 68 -5.18 -1.79 19.48
N ALA A 69 -6.29 -2.38 19.91
CA ALA A 69 -6.51 -3.83 19.80
C ALA A 69 -6.55 -4.30 18.34
N ALA A 70 -7.22 -3.55 17.46
CA ALA A 70 -7.22 -3.86 16.02
C ALA A 70 -5.82 -3.74 15.40
N ALA A 71 -5.02 -2.75 15.82
CA ALA A 71 -3.63 -2.63 15.40
C ALA A 71 -2.74 -3.78 15.91
N LEU A 72 -2.96 -4.23 17.15
CA LEU A 72 -2.23 -5.37 17.73
C LEU A 72 -2.55 -6.67 16.98
N TYR A 73 -3.84 -6.96 16.78
CA TYR A 73 -4.28 -8.10 15.98
C TYR A 73 -3.65 -8.10 14.59
N ALA A 74 -3.65 -6.94 13.93
CA ALA A 74 -3.05 -6.80 12.60
C ALA A 74 -1.53 -7.06 12.60
N LEU A 75 -0.79 -6.70 13.65
CA LEU A 75 0.64 -7.02 13.76
C LEU A 75 0.88 -8.52 13.96
N GLU A 76 0.02 -9.18 14.73
CA GLU A 76 0.15 -10.60 15.05
C GLU A 76 -0.28 -11.51 13.89
N HIS A 77 -1.22 -11.07 13.05
CA HIS A 77 -1.86 -11.93 12.05
C HIS A 77 -1.68 -11.48 10.60
N HIS A 78 -1.44 -10.18 10.34
CA HIS A 78 -1.49 -9.66 8.97
C HIS A 78 -0.13 -9.34 8.34
N VAL A 79 0.99 -9.50 9.05
CA VAL A 79 2.32 -9.20 8.50
C VAL A 79 2.72 -10.20 7.42
N GLU A 80 2.70 -11.50 7.72
CA GLU A 80 3.16 -12.54 6.79
C GLU A 80 2.35 -12.57 5.49
N ARG A 81 1.02 -12.38 5.57
CA ARG A 81 0.14 -12.34 4.40
C ARG A 81 0.39 -11.17 3.44
N LEU A 82 1.21 -10.17 3.81
CA LEU A 82 1.62 -9.12 2.86
C LEU A 82 2.34 -9.72 1.64
N ALA A 83 2.91 -10.93 1.77
CA ALA A 83 3.47 -11.67 0.64
C ALA A 83 2.42 -11.96 -0.46
N GLU A 84 1.16 -12.20 -0.08
CA GLU A 84 0.05 -12.37 -1.02
C GLU A 84 -0.20 -11.08 -1.81
N ASP A 85 -0.18 -9.93 -1.11
CA ASP A 85 -0.36 -8.63 -1.74
C ASP A 85 0.80 -8.33 -2.74
N HIS A 86 2.02 -8.81 -2.44
CA HIS A 86 3.19 -8.68 -3.32
C HIS A 86 3.06 -9.59 -4.54
N ALA A 87 2.62 -10.83 -4.35
CA ALA A 87 2.36 -11.76 -5.45
C ALA A 87 1.26 -11.24 -6.38
N ASN A 88 0.18 -10.70 -5.83
CA ASN A 88 -0.89 -10.06 -6.58
C ASN A 88 -0.40 -8.81 -7.35
N ALA A 89 0.44 -7.98 -6.74
CA ALA A 89 1.04 -6.84 -7.43
C ALA A 89 1.95 -7.28 -8.59
N ARG A 90 2.72 -8.37 -8.41
CA ARG A 90 3.55 -8.95 -9.48
C ARG A 90 2.69 -9.46 -10.63
N ARG A 91 1.61 -10.17 -10.33
CA ARG A 91 0.63 -10.67 -11.31
C ARG A 91 -0.03 -9.52 -12.08
N LEU A 92 -0.50 -8.51 -11.36
CA LEU A 92 -1.08 -7.30 -11.94
C LEU A 92 -0.10 -6.61 -12.88
N ALA A 93 1.15 -6.43 -12.46
CA ALA A 93 2.21 -5.81 -13.27
C ALA A 93 2.49 -6.59 -14.57
N GLN A 94 2.60 -7.92 -14.48
CA GLN A 94 2.78 -8.78 -15.65
C GLN A 94 1.59 -8.68 -16.61
N GLY A 95 0.36 -8.72 -16.09
CA GLY A 95 -0.83 -8.56 -16.91
C GLY A 95 -0.92 -7.19 -17.59
N LEU A 96 -0.57 -6.12 -16.87
CA LEU A 96 -0.55 -4.75 -17.40
C LEU A 96 0.51 -4.56 -18.48
N SER A 97 1.69 -5.19 -18.35
CA SER A 97 2.74 -5.13 -19.38
C SER A 97 2.34 -5.75 -20.73
N GLN A 98 1.23 -6.50 -20.77
CA GLN A 98 0.66 -7.07 -21.99
C GLN A 98 -0.43 -6.19 -22.62
N VAL A 99 -0.83 -5.10 -21.95
CA VAL A 99 -1.87 -4.20 -22.45
C VAL A 99 -1.25 -3.17 -23.41
N PRO A 100 -1.74 -3.03 -24.65
CA PRO A 100 -1.21 -2.03 -25.58
C PRO A 100 -1.28 -0.61 -25.01
N GLY A 101 -0.19 0.14 -25.15
CA GLY A 101 -0.08 1.50 -24.62
C GLY A 101 0.13 1.58 -23.11
N VAL A 102 0.45 0.47 -22.44
CA VAL A 102 0.82 0.43 -21.02
C VAL A 102 2.24 -0.12 -20.88
N THR A 103 3.08 0.59 -20.15
CA THR A 103 4.45 0.18 -19.83
C THR A 103 4.58 0.03 -18.32
N VAL A 104 5.13 -1.11 -17.88
CA VAL A 104 5.43 -1.38 -16.47
C VAL A 104 6.85 -1.90 -16.35
N ASP A 105 7.66 -1.25 -15.52
CA ASP A 105 8.96 -1.77 -15.14
C ASP A 105 8.81 -2.83 -14.05
N LEU A 106 8.83 -4.10 -14.47
CA LEU A 106 8.68 -5.25 -13.57
C LEU A 106 9.81 -5.31 -12.52
N SER A 107 11.00 -4.76 -12.78
CA SER A 107 12.10 -4.80 -11.80
C SER A 107 11.81 -3.94 -10.57
N ARG A 108 10.90 -2.96 -10.69
CA ARG A 108 10.52 -2.03 -9.62
C ARG A 108 9.29 -2.46 -8.82
N VAL A 109 8.71 -3.62 -9.16
CA VAL A 109 7.56 -4.19 -8.44
C VAL A 109 8.07 -5.13 -7.36
N GLU A 110 8.55 -4.53 -6.27
CA GLU A 110 9.17 -5.24 -5.13
C GLU A 110 8.19 -5.55 -3.99
N THR A 111 7.06 -4.84 -3.93
CA THR A 111 6.05 -4.97 -2.86
C THR A 111 4.65 -4.89 -3.47
N ASN A 112 3.66 -4.40 -2.72
CA ASN A 112 2.25 -4.36 -3.11
C ASN A 112 1.85 -3.21 -4.05
N MET A 113 2.78 -2.56 -4.76
CA MET A 113 2.48 -1.40 -5.62
C MET A 113 2.94 -1.61 -7.05
N VAL A 114 2.10 -1.19 -8.00
CA VAL A 114 2.42 -1.16 -9.42
C VAL A 114 2.27 0.26 -9.92
N PHE A 115 3.32 0.77 -10.56
CA PHE A 115 3.30 2.02 -11.31
C PHE A 115 3.33 1.67 -12.79
N ALA A 116 2.38 2.21 -13.54
CA ALA A 116 2.26 1.98 -14.96
C ALA A 116 2.27 3.32 -15.70
N ASP A 117 3.15 3.42 -16.69
CA ASP A 117 3.18 4.52 -17.64
C ASP A 117 2.22 4.21 -18.80
N LEU A 118 1.56 5.24 -19.30
CA LEU A 118 0.45 5.15 -20.23
C LEU A 118 0.71 6.02 -21.46
N ALA A 119 0.41 5.50 -22.64
CA ALA A 119 0.45 6.27 -23.88
C ALA A 119 -0.59 7.41 -23.89
N ARG A 120 -1.68 7.27 -23.12
CA ARG A 120 -2.75 8.25 -22.98
C ARG A 120 -2.63 9.04 -21.66
N PRO A 121 -3.23 10.22 -21.53
CA PRO A 121 -3.23 10.98 -20.28
C PRO A 121 -3.83 10.17 -19.11
N ALA A 122 -3.19 10.22 -17.94
CA ALA A 122 -3.58 9.43 -16.78
C ALA A 122 -4.98 9.78 -16.25
N ALA A 123 -5.39 11.05 -16.35
CA ALA A 123 -6.73 11.48 -15.97
C ALA A 123 -7.82 10.84 -16.85
N GLU A 124 -7.58 10.77 -18.16
CA GLU A 124 -8.48 10.10 -19.11
C GLU A 124 -8.53 8.59 -18.86
N ALA A 125 -7.37 7.96 -18.71
CA ALA A 125 -7.28 6.53 -18.40
C ALA A 125 -8.02 6.17 -17.11
N SER A 126 -7.81 6.94 -16.03
CA SER A 126 -8.50 6.72 -14.75
C SER A 126 -10.02 6.83 -14.89
N ALA A 127 -10.51 7.81 -15.66
CA ALA A 127 -11.95 7.95 -15.93
C ALA A 127 -12.52 6.77 -16.75
N LEU A 128 -11.77 6.25 -17.73
CA LEU A 128 -12.17 5.07 -18.51
C LEU A 128 -12.21 3.81 -17.64
N LEU A 129 -11.19 3.60 -16.81
CA LEU A 129 -11.12 2.47 -15.88
C LEU A 129 -12.25 2.51 -14.85
N LEU A 130 -12.58 3.71 -14.33
CA LEU A 130 -13.69 3.89 -13.42
C LEU A 130 -15.03 3.44 -14.02
N LYS A 131 -15.27 3.72 -15.32
CA LYS A 131 -16.48 3.23 -16.02
C LYS A 131 -16.56 1.71 -16.10
N GLN A 132 -15.42 1.02 -16.02
CA GLN A 132 -15.36 -0.44 -15.94
C GLN A 132 -15.37 -0.97 -14.49
N GLY A 133 -15.46 -0.08 -13.49
CA GLY A 133 -15.40 -0.46 -12.08
C GLY A 133 -13.98 -0.68 -11.54
N VAL A 134 -12.94 -0.25 -12.26
CA VAL A 134 -11.55 -0.38 -11.82
C VAL A 134 -11.04 0.98 -11.34
N LEU A 135 -10.66 1.06 -10.06
CA LEU A 135 -10.14 2.28 -9.46
C LEU A 135 -8.61 2.34 -9.61
N ALA A 136 -8.11 3.36 -10.33
CA ALA A 136 -6.69 3.64 -10.45
C ALA A 136 -6.43 5.15 -10.29
N ASN A 137 -5.40 5.51 -9.53
CA ASN A 137 -5.07 6.90 -9.23
C ASN A 137 -3.94 7.40 -10.13
N PRO A 138 -4.10 8.56 -10.79
CA PRO A 138 -2.99 9.25 -11.44
C PRO A 138 -1.86 9.60 -10.46
N THR A 139 -0.62 9.41 -10.88
CA THR A 139 0.60 9.83 -10.16
C THR A 139 1.47 10.80 -10.95
N GLY A 140 1.08 11.07 -12.20
CA GLY A 140 1.70 12.03 -13.10
C GLY A 140 0.83 12.23 -14.34
N PRO A 141 1.28 13.02 -15.33
CA PRO A 141 0.50 13.27 -16.55
C PRO A 141 0.15 12.01 -17.33
N HIS A 142 1.05 11.02 -17.30
CA HIS A 142 0.96 9.77 -18.06
C HIS A 142 1.22 8.53 -17.20
N SER A 143 1.08 8.63 -15.87
CA SER A 143 1.31 7.48 -14.98
C SER A 143 0.18 7.28 -13.99
N ILE A 144 -0.14 6.02 -13.73
CA ILE A 144 -1.10 5.59 -12.70
C ILE A 144 -0.41 4.68 -11.69
N ARG A 145 -0.96 4.66 -10.47
CA ARG A 145 -0.56 3.74 -9.41
C ARG A 145 -1.74 2.87 -8.97
N LEU A 146 -1.50 1.57 -8.96
CA LEU A 146 -2.38 0.56 -8.38
C LEU A 146 -1.70 -0.06 -7.16
N VAL A 147 -2.51 -0.44 -6.17
CA VAL A 147 -2.01 -0.96 -4.89
C VAL A 147 -2.85 -2.18 -4.50
N CYS A 148 -2.19 -3.33 -4.32
CA CYS A 148 -2.84 -4.54 -3.83
C CYS A 148 -2.91 -4.52 -2.29
N HIS A 149 -3.99 -5.04 -1.73
CA HIS A 149 -4.22 -5.15 -0.29
C HIS A 149 -5.14 -6.33 0.00
N LEU A 150 -5.36 -6.61 1.29
CA LEU A 150 -6.14 -7.75 1.79
C LEU A 150 -7.57 -7.89 1.26
N ASP A 151 -8.17 -6.80 0.75
CA ASP A 151 -9.53 -6.82 0.17
C ASP A 151 -9.52 -7.01 -1.35
N VAL A 152 -8.36 -7.26 -1.95
CA VAL A 152 -8.20 -7.51 -3.39
C VAL A 152 -7.61 -8.90 -3.58
N SER A 153 -8.48 -9.85 -3.92
CA SER A 153 -8.10 -11.23 -4.17
C SER A 153 -7.38 -11.39 -5.52
N THR A 154 -6.74 -12.55 -5.72
CA THR A 154 -6.15 -12.89 -7.03
C THR A 154 -7.19 -12.92 -8.15
N ALA A 155 -8.43 -13.33 -7.85
CA ALA A 155 -9.52 -13.31 -8.82
C ALA A 155 -9.91 -11.88 -9.22
N ASP A 156 -9.89 -10.94 -8.27
CA ASP A 156 -10.13 -9.52 -8.55
C ASP A 156 -9.02 -8.93 -9.44
N ILE A 157 -7.78 -9.36 -9.27
CA ILE A 157 -6.67 -8.96 -10.16
C ILE A 157 -6.93 -9.42 -11.60
N ASP A 158 -7.39 -10.66 -11.78
CA ASP A 158 -7.68 -11.21 -13.10
C ASP A 158 -8.86 -10.53 -13.79
N ASP A 159 -9.94 -10.30 -13.04
CA ASP A 159 -11.11 -9.55 -13.52
C ASP A 159 -10.74 -8.10 -13.87
N ALA A 160 -9.97 -7.43 -13.02
CA ALA A 160 -9.48 -6.07 -13.29
C ALA A 160 -8.62 -6.02 -14.57
N LEU A 161 -7.72 -6.98 -14.79
CA LEU A 161 -6.92 -7.05 -16.01
C LEU A 161 -7.78 -7.25 -17.27
N ALA A 162 -8.82 -8.08 -17.20
CA ALA A 162 -9.76 -8.25 -18.31
C ALA A 162 -10.50 -6.93 -18.62
N ARG A 163 -11.00 -6.24 -17.58
CA ARG A 163 -11.66 -4.94 -17.70
C ARG A 163 -10.74 -3.85 -18.26
N ILE A 164 -9.48 -3.80 -17.81
CA ILE A 164 -8.48 -2.84 -18.29
C ILE A 164 -8.19 -3.07 -19.78
N ARG A 165 -8.01 -4.33 -20.21
CA ARG A 165 -7.82 -4.67 -21.62
C ARG A 165 -9.00 -4.19 -22.48
N ASN A 166 -10.22 -4.43 -22.02
CA ASN A 166 -11.43 -3.96 -22.72
C ASN A 166 -11.53 -2.44 -22.76
N ALA A 167 -11.14 -1.75 -21.67
CA ALA A 167 -11.16 -0.29 -21.60
C ALA A 167 -10.17 0.36 -22.58
N PHE A 168 -9.00 -0.25 -22.79
CA PHE A 168 -7.92 0.33 -23.58
C PHE A 168 -7.86 -0.19 -25.03
N ALA A 169 -8.64 -1.22 -25.37
CA ALA A 169 -8.81 -1.69 -26.74
C ALA A 169 -9.67 -0.74 -27.60
N ASN A 170 -10.47 0.13 -26.96
CA ASN A 170 -11.23 1.21 -27.58
C ASN A 170 -10.50 2.55 -27.45
#